data_AF-X0VD32-F1
#
_entry.id   AF-X0VD32-F1
#
_cell.length_a   1.000
_cell.length_b   1.000
_cell.length_c   1.000
_cell.angle_alpha   90.00
_cell.angle_beta   90.00
_cell.angle_gamma   90.00
#
_symmetry.space_group_name_H-M   'P 1'
#
loop_
_entity.id
_entity.type
_entity.pdbx_description
1 polymer ?
#
loop_
_entity_poly.entity_id
_entity_poly.type
_entity_poly.pdbx_seq_one_letter_code
_entity_poly.pdbx_strand_id
1 'polypeptide(L)'
;FHCPGEPGCPMLQNDIWYDWTASCSGEATITTCDANLSPEDQPNTAMVVYDGCNCPVESEKVIDCSHFAGGDCGLSSEVIFDAVAGHCYKIRLGGHLGGEPSGNLTITCEASCPQGPVEWLEPPDGVVDARQPYPIDDPTDLQGIDTITVAAPEGADASCWELCETNENPSLHPPYPPELQNNDILSAPDNGDGTYTIVLKRPITPGEVTTVTHTDDDAGATTGTFISHPANVNGDGFADPLDIPAMIDILNGEGRIL
;
A
#
# COMPACT_ATOMS: atom_id res chain seq x y z
N PHE A 1 29.29 4.82 33.17
CA PHE A 1 29.20 3.37 32.99
C PHE A 1 28.80 3.15 31.54
N HIS A 2 29.75 2.65 30.74
CA HIS A 2 29.58 2.29 29.33
C HIS A 2 29.24 0.79 29.27
N CYS A 3 28.19 0.42 28.55
CA CYS A 3 28.01 -0.95 28.05
C CYS A 3 28.48 -0.99 26.58
N PRO A 4 29.13 -2.08 26.14
CA PRO A 4 29.47 -2.30 24.74
C PRO A 4 28.29 -2.96 24.01
N GLY A 5 27.78 -2.31 22.96
CA GLY A 5 26.74 -2.86 22.08
C GLY A 5 25.52 -1.95 21.94
N GLU A 6 25.72 -0.75 21.40
CA GLU A 6 24.82 0.02 20.52
C GLU A 6 25.48 1.40 20.33
N PRO A 7 25.83 1.83 19.10
CA PRO A 7 26.28 3.20 18.89
C PRO A 7 25.07 4.11 19.14
N GLY A 8 25.02 4.74 20.31
CA GLY A 8 24.03 5.78 20.58
C GLY A 8 24.11 6.86 19.50
N CYS A 9 22.96 7.25 18.97
CA CYS A 9 22.88 8.26 17.92
C CYS A 9 23.62 9.55 18.26
N PRO A 10 24.15 10.26 17.25
CA PRO A 10 24.96 11.45 17.44
C PRO A 10 24.20 12.51 18.25
N MET A 11 24.95 13.33 18.98
CA MET A 11 24.36 14.55 19.56
C MET A 11 24.06 15.54 18.43
N LEU A 12 22.79 15.95 18.34
CA LEU A 12 22.32 16.98 17.41
C LEU A 12 22.11 18.29 18.16
N GLN A 13 22.44 19.39 17.50
CA GLN A 13 22.12 20.76 17.95
C GLN A 13 21.55 21.54 16.75
N ASN A 14 20.81 22.61 17.03
CA ASN A 14 20.15 23.44 16.02
C ASN A 14 19.31 22.60 15.04
N ASP A 15 18.48 21.72 15.61
CA ASP A 15 17.76 20.70 14.87
C ASP A 15 16.47 21.21 14.22
N ILE A 16 16.17 20.62 13.07
CA ILE A 16 14.96 20.78 12.29
C ILE A 16 14.30 19.41 12.22
N TRP A 17 12.97 19.40 12.31
CA TRP A 17 12.16 18.19 12.31
C TRP A 17 11.27 18.15 11.07
N TYR A 18 11.23 17.00 10.41
CA TYR A 18 10.38 16.75 9.24
C TYR A 18 9.50 15.54 9.51
N ASP A 19 8.27 15.60 9.01
CA ASP A 19 7.40 14.44 8.87
C ASP A 19 7.44 14.02 7.40
N TRP A 20 7.79 12.76 7.16
CA TRP A 20 7.85 12.17 5.83
C TRP A 20 6.93 10.95 5.78
N THR A 21 5.91 11.02 4.94
CA THR A 21 5.09 9.86 4.60
C THR A 21 5.74 9.15 3.41
N ALA A 22 6.13 7.89 3.60
CA ALA A 22 6.79 7.13 2.55
C ALA A 22 5.86 6.91 1.36
N SER A 23 6.39 7.11 0.15
CA SER A 23 5.65 6.92 -1.10
C SER A 23 5.71 5.47 -1.61
N CYS A 24 6.55 4.64 -1.01
CA CYS A 24 6.80 3.27 -1.42
C CYS A 24 7.13 2.40 -0.20
N SER A 25 7.04 1.08 -0.38
CA SER A 25 7.66 0.12 0.51
C SER A 25 8.91 -0.47 -0.13
N GLY A 26 9.98 -0.49 0.63
CA GLY A 26 11.31 -0.85 0.14
C GLY A 26 12.38 0.10 0.67
N GLU A 27 13.57 0.03 0.09
CA GLU A 27 14.73 0.76 0.60
C GLU A 27 14.55 2.28 0.43
N ALA A 28 14.49 2.99 1.56
CA ALA A 28 14.50 4.44 1.60
C ALA A 28 15.89 4.94 1.99
N THR A 29 16.43 5.84 1.17
CA THR A 29 17.68 6.56 1.47
C THR A 29 17.36 8.00 1.77
N ILE A 30 17.75 8.46 2.96
CA ILE A 30 17.69 9.86 3.38
C ILE A 30 19.13 10.34 3.50
N THR A 31 19.49 11.37 2.72
CA THR A 31 20.87 11.86 2.69
C THR A 31 20.93 13.38 2.61
N THR A 32 21.95 13.96 3.27
CA THR A 32 22.36 15.35 3.04
C THR A 32 23.59 15.46 2.16
N CYS A 33 24.08 14.33 1.63
CA CYS A 33 25.19 14.33 0.69
C CYS A 33 24.78 15.02 -0.61
N ASP A 34 25.56 15.99 -1.04
CA ASP A 34 25.40 16.61 -2.36
C ASP A 34 26.46 16.05 -3.30
N ALA A 35 26.02 15.26 -4.28
CA ALA A 35 26.89 14.65 -5.28
C ALA A 35 27.66 15.66 -6.16
N ASN A 36 27.30 16.95 -6.10
CA ASN A 36 27.99 18.03 -6.83
C ASN A 36 29.10 18.71 -6.01
N LEU A 37 29.28 18.33 -4.74
CA LEU A 37 30.29 18.90 -3.86
C LEU A 37 31.46 17.93 -3.63
N SER A 38 32.65 18.49 -3.47
CA SER A 38 33.84 17.73 -3.04
C SER A 38 33.71 17.30 -1.57
N PRO A 39 34.40 16.23 -1.13
CA PRO A 39 34.30 15.73 0.24
C PRO A 39 34.55 16.79 1.34
N GLU A 40 35.42 17.76 1.08
CA GLU A 40 35.72 18.87 1.99
C GLU A 40 34.64 19.96 2.08
N ASP A 41 33.77 20.05 1.07
CA ASP A 41 32.70 21.05 0.98
C ASP A 41 31.33 20.47 1.38
N GLN A 42 31.27 19.18 1.71
CA GLN A 42 30.07 18.51 2.18
C GLN A 42 29.58 19.13 3.51
N PRO A 43 28.25 19.27 3.69
CA PRO A 43 27.70 19.82 4.92
C PRO A 43 27.97 18.89 6.10
N ASN A 44 28.29 19.47 7.25
CA ASN A 44 28.53 18.71 8.48
C ASN A 44 27.21 18.54 9.26
N THR A 45 26.50 17.45 8.98
CA THR A 45 25.17 17.20 9.53
C THR A 45 25.15 15.99 10.47
N ALA A 46 24.13 15.92 11.30
CA ALA A 46 23.75 14.74 12.04
C ALA A 46 22.26 14.50 11.83
N MET A 47 21.84 13.24 11.76
CA MET A 47 20.49 12.83 11.43
C MET A 47 20.05 11.65 12.29
N VAL A 48 18.77 11.62 12.65
CA VAL A 48 18.10 10.49 13.29
C VAL A 48 16.73 10.31 12.65
N VAL A 49 16.38 9.09 12.28
CA VAL A 49 15.07 8.73 11.74
C VAL A 49 14.31 7.94 12.81
N TYR A 50 13.04 8.27 13.00
CA TYR A 50 12.15 7.63 13.97
C TYR A 50 10.95 7.00 13.26
N ASP A 51 10.53 5.84 13.78
CA ASP A 51 9.27 5.18 13.47
C ASP A 51 8.09 5.98 14.03
N GLY A 52 7.21 6.45 13.15
CA GLY A 52 6.06 7.27 13.49
C GLY A 52 6.33 8.79 13.50
N CYS A 53 5.26 9.56 13.32
CA CYS A 53 5.29 11.03 13.33
C CYS A 53 4.73 11.67 14.60
N ASN A 54 4.44 10.88 15.63
CA ASN A 54 3.90 11.40 16.88
C ASN A 54 4.97 12.12 17.73
N CYS A 55 4.52 13.09 18.53
CA CYS A 55 5.35 13.79 19.51
C CYS A 55 4.80 13.57 20.93
N PRO A 56 5.65 13.40 21.96
CA PRO A 56 7.12 13.36 21.88
C PRO A 56 7.64 12.09 21.21
N VAL A 57 8.82 12.16 20.56
CA VAL A 57 9.50 10.96 20.09
C VAL A 57 10.11 10.19 21.25
N GLU A 58 10.08 8.88 21.16
CA GLU A 58 10.65 7.97 22.15
C GLU A 58 11.95 7.36 21.60
N SER A 59 12.93 7.10 22.47
CA SER A 59 14.21 6.54 22.05
C SER A 59 14.08 5.14 21.45
N GLU A 60 13.06 4.39 21.85
CA GLU A 60 12.75 3.05 21.33
C GLU A 60 12.22 3.09 19.89
N LYS A 61 11.84 4.28 19.39
CA LYS A 61 11.38 4.50 18.03
C LYS A 61 12.48 4.90 17.07
N VAL A 62 13.74 5.01 17.52
CA VAL A 62 14.86 5.27 16.62
C VAL A 62 15.03 4.09 15.67
N ILE A 63 14.93 4.35 14.36
CA ILE A 63 15.21 3.37 13.31
C ILE A 63 16.72 3.32 13.09
N ASP A 64 17.30 4.46 12.70
CA ASP A 64 18.74 4.58 12.46
C ASP A 64 19.17 6.06 12.48
N CYS A 65 20.48 6.30 12.49
CA CYS A 65 21.06 7.62 12.59
C CYS A 65 22.48 7.69 12.02
N SER A 66 22.84 8.88 11.57
CA SER A 66 24.12 9.12 10.91
C SER A 66 24.66 10.51 11.20
N HIS A 67 25.97 10.66 11.14
CA HIS A 67 26.67 11.96 11.17
C HIS A 67 27.94 11.95 10.31
N PHE A 68 28.12 10.87 9.55
CA PHE A 68 29.28 10.64 8.71
C PHE A 68 28.96 9.51 7.73
N ALA A 69 28.57 9.89 6.51
CA ALA A 69 28.39 8.98 5.40
C ALA A 69 29.75 8.50 4.83
N GLY A 70 30.79 9.32 4.96
CA GLY A 70 32.13 8.99 4.45
C GLY A 70 32.23 9.04 2.92
N GLY A 71 33.35 8.57 2.38
CA GLY A 71 33.62 8.64 0.94
C GLY A 71 33.55 10.07 0.40
N ASP A 72 32.89 10.25 -0.74
CA ASP A 72 32.64 11.57 -1.35
C ASP A 72 31.64 12.42 -0.57
N CYS A 73 30.87 11.80 0.32
CA CYS A 73 29.88 12.45 1.18
C CYS A 73 30.45 12.99 2.49
N GLY A 74 31.69 12.63 2.85
CA GLY A 74 32.40 13.23 3.99
C GLY A 74 31.58 13.27 5.28
N LEU A 75 31.43 14.46 5.86
CA LEU A 75 30.70 14.72 7.11
C LEU A 75 29.18 14.84 6.96
N SER A 76 28.64 14.61 5.77
CA SER A 76 27.18 14.54 5.56
C SER A 76 26.59 13.32 6.28
N SER A 77 25.28 13.35 6.48
CA SER A 77 24.53 12.22 7.03
C SER A 77 23.83 11.45 5.92
N GLU A 78 23.82 10.13 6.06
CA GLU A 78 23.05 9.21 5.23
C GLU A 78 22.47 8.12 6.12
N VAL A 79 21.17 7.87 5.98
CA VAL A 79 20.45 6.80 6.66
C VAL A 79 19.70 6.01 5.59
N ILE A 80 19.80 4.68 5.67
CA ILE A 80 19.16 3.74 4.75
C ILE A 80 18.34 2.77 5.60
N PHE A 81 17.06 2.61 5.28
CA PHE A 81 16.16 1.70 6.00
C PHE A 81 14.99 1.27 5.12
N ASP A 82 14.35 0.16 5.48
CA ASP A 82 13.14 -0.31 4.81
C ASP A 82 11.94 0.55 5.25
N ALA A 83 11.39 1.32 4.32
CA ALA A 83 10.19 2.11 4.52
C ALA A 83 8.93 1.29 4.16
N VAL A 84 7.78 1.79 4.60
CA VAL A 84 6.46 1.20 4.34
C VAL A 84 5.57 2.29 3.78
N ALA A 85 4.96 2.06 2.61
CA ALA A 85 4.16 3.04 1.89
C ALA A 85 3.01 3.56 2.76
N GLY A 86 2.79 4.87 2.74
CA GLY A 86 1.77 5.52 3.56
C GLY A 86 2.12 5.61 5.05
N HIS A 87 3.15 4.90 5.53
CA HIS A 87 3.64 5.06 6.91
C HIS A 87 4.40 6.37 7.07
N CYS A 88 4.25 7.00 8.23
CA CYS A 88 4.86 8.30 8.52
C CYS A 88 6.09 8.12 9.40
N TYR A 89 7.22 8.64 8.93
CA TYR A 89 8.51 8.65 9.62
C TYR A 89 8.90 10.07 10.01
N LYS A 90 9.41 10.23 11.24
CA LYS A 90 9.92 11.52 11.69
C LYS A 90 11.42 11.59 11.50
N ILE A 91 11.90 12.67 10.89
CA ILE A 91 13.32 12.89 10.62
C ILE A 91 13.78 14.08 11.46
N ARG A 92 14.82 13.86 12.26
CA ARG A 92 15.50 14.92 13.01
C ARG A 92 16.84 15.17 12.35
N LEU A 93 17.01 16.36 11.80
CA LEU A 93 18.25 16.79 11.15
C LEU A 93 18.85 17.96 11.92
N GLY A 94 20.14 17.92 12.22
CA GLY A 94 20.84 18.99 12.94
C GLY A 94 22.29 19.10 12.49
N GLY A 95 23.02 20.06 13.06
CA GLY A 95 24.46 20.14 12.86
C GLY A 95 25.21 19.22 13.81
N HIS A 96 26.24 18.55 13.33
CA HIS A 96 27.11 17.74 14.17
C HIS A 96 27.97 18.64 15.07
N LEU A 97 28.09 18.31 16.37
CA LEU A 97 28.94 19.02 17.34
C LEU A 97 28.72 20.55 17.46
N GLY A 98 27.49 21.02 17.23
CA GLY A 98 27.12 22.43 17.42
C GLY A 98 27.18 23.29 16.16
N GLY A 99 27.36 22.70 14.99
CA GLY A 99 27.09 23.36 13.71
C GLY A 99 25.61 23.70 13.51
N GLU A 100 25.33 24.53 12.51
CA GLU A 100 23.98 24.65 11.93
C GLU A 100 23.91 23.70 10.72
N PRO A 101 22.83 22.90 10.57
CA PRO A 101 22.69 22.07 9.38
C PRO A 101 22.54 22.97 8.14
N SER A 102 23.20 22.59 7.05
CA SER A 102 23.13 23.28 5.76
C SER A 102 23.09 22.27 4.61
N GLY A 103 22.81 22.73 3.40
CA GLY A 103 22.70 21.87 2.22
C GLY A 103 21.26 21.39 1.97
N ASN A 104 21.13 20.45 1.03
CA ASN A 104 19.86 19.84 0.65
C ASN A 104 19.63 18.55 1.46
N LEU A 105 18.37 18.27 1.80
CA LEU A 105 17.94 16.96 2.27
C LEU A 105 17.24 16.26 1.10
N THR A 106 17.81 15.15 0.65
CA THR A 106 17.25 14.32 -0.42
C THR A 106 16.72 13.03 0.18
N ILE A 107 15.51 12.64 -0.22
CA ILE A 107 14.87 11.39 0.16
C ILE A 107 14.53 10.64 -1.12
N THR A 108 15.03 9.42 -1.26
CA THR A 108 14.65 8.47 -2.32
C THR A 108 14.03 7.25 -1.67
N CYS A 109 13.05 6.66 -2.34
CA CYS A 109 12.34 5.46 -1.92
C CYS A 109 12.24 4.57 -3.15
N GLU A 110 12.90 3.42 -3.12
CA GLU A 110 12.84 2.45 -4.19
C GLU A 110 11.84 1.37 -3.80
N ALA A 111 10.75 1.25 -4.58
CA ALA A 111 9.75 0.22 -4.34
C ALA A 111 10.38 -1.14 -4.59
N SER A 112 10.20 -2.08 -3.66
CA SER A 112 10.59 -3.47 -3.80
C SER A 112 9.37 -4.36 -3.62
N CYS A 113 9.23 -5.37 -4.46
CA CYS A 113 8.20 -6.38 -4.32
C CYS A 113 8.79 -7.68 -3.78
N PRO A 114 8.63 -7.94 -2.47
CA PRO A 114 9.31 -9.01 -1.78
C PRO A 114 8.91 -10.40 -2.30
N GLN A 115 9.88 -11.31 -2.37
CA GLN A 115 9.60 -12.70 -2.71
C GLN A 115 8.92 -13.44 -1.57
N GLY A 116 7.95 -14.27 -1.91
CA GLY A 116 7.41 -15.27 -1.00
C GLY A 116 6.04 -15.79 -1.41
N PRO A 117 5.44 -16.65 -0.58
CA PRO A 117 4.14 -17.22 -0.88
C PRO A 117 3.05 -16.16 -0.77
N VAL A 118 2.13 -16.18 -1.72
CA VAL A 118 0.87 -15.44 -1.67
C VAL A 118 -0.27 -16.43 -1.55
N GLU A 119 -1.14 -16.24 -0.55
CA GLU A 119 -2.33 -17.06 -0.31
C GLU A 119 -3.59 -16.18 -0.33
N TRP A 120 -4.58 -16.58 -1.13
CA TRP A 120 -5.87 -15.89 -1.27
C TRP A 120 -6.81 -16.38 -0.17
N LEU A 121 -7.10 -15.52 0.81
CA LEU A 121 -7.85 -15.91 2.02
C LEU A 121 -9.34 -15.62 1.86
N GLU A 122 -9.69 -14.34 1.70
CA GLU A 122 -11.08 -13.91 1.66
C GLU A 122 -11.30 -12.78 0.64
N PRO A 123 -12.06 -13.03 -0.44
CA PRO A 123 -12.53 -14.34 -0.84
C PRO A 123 -11.38 -15.23 -1.36
N PRO A 124 -11.52 -16.58 -1.31
CA PRO A 124 -10.51 -17.48 -1.83
C PRO A 124 -10.44 -17.42 -3.37
N ASP A 125 -9.31 -17.87 -3.93
CA ASP A 125 -9.12 -18.00 -5.37
C ASP A 125 -10.21 -18.87 -6.03
N GLY A 126 -10.70 -18.43 -7.18
CA GLY A 126 -11.73 -19.10 -7.97
C GLY A 126 -13.16 -18.88 -7.45
N VAL A 127 -13.36 -17.98 -6.49
CA VAL A 127 -14.71 -17.65 -6.00
C VAL A 127 -15.59 -17.10 -7.13
N VAL A 128 -16.89 -17.41 -7.03
CA VAL A 128 -17.93 -16.76 -7.83
C VAL A 128 -18.73 -15.87 -6.88
N ASP A 129 -18.66 -14.56 -7.07
CA ASP A 129 -19.56 -13.63 -6.42
C ASP A 129 -20.94 -13.72 -7.08
N ALA A 130 -21.89 -14.28 -6.33
CA ALA A 130 -23.25 -14.44 -6.80
C ALA A 130 -24.08 -13.16 -6.63
N ARG A 131 -23.65 -12.22 -5.76
CA ARG A 131 -24.45 -11.04 -5.33
C ARG A 131 -24.97 -10.23 -6.52
N GLN A 132 -26.08 -9.53 -6.27
CA GLN A 132 -26.59 -8.54 -7.21
C GLN A 132 -25.55 -7.43 -7.38
N PRO A 133 -25.38 -6.86 -8.59
CA PRO A 133 -24.50 -5.71 -8.79
C PRO A 133 -24.95 -4.43 -8.09
N TYR A 134 -26.25 -4.33 -7.81
CA TYR A 134 -26.89 -3.18 -7.15
C TYR A 134 -27.95 -3.71 -6.18
N PRO A 135 -28.14 -3.11 -5.00
CA PRO A 135 -29.28 -3.38 -4.15
C PRO A 135 -30.60 -3.06 -4.87
N ILE A 136 -31.65 -3.78 -4.50
CA ILE A 136 -32.98 -3.67 -5.14
C ILE A 136 -33.59 -2.26 -5.04
N ASP A 137 -33.27 -1.53 -3.97
CA ASP A 137 -33.82 -0.20 -3.66
C ASP A 137 -32.84 0.96 -3.93
N ASP A 138 -31.61 0.66 -4.38
CA ASP A 138 -30.60 1.68 -4.66
C ASP A 138 -29.73 1.30 -5.87
N PRO A 139 -30.05 1.81 -7.07
CA PRO A 139 -29.27 1.53 -8.29
C PRO A 139 -27.97 2.32 -8.37
N THR A 140 -27.60 3.09 -7.33
CA THR A 140 -26.36 3.87 -7.28
C THR A 140 -25.29 3.25 -6.38
N ASP A 141 -25.68 2.32 -5.52
CA ASP A 141 -24.77 1.60 -4.63
C ASP A 141 -24.23 0.34 -5.33
N LEU A 142 -22.91 0.30 -5.56
CA LEU A 142 -22.28 -0.85 -6.22
C LEU A 142 -22.03 -1.95 -5.20
N GLN A 143 -22.51 -3.15 -5.50
CA GLN A 143 -22.28 -4.34 -4.70
C GLN A 143 -21.36 -5.32 -5.42
N GLY A 144 -20.54 -6.02 -4.64
CA GLY A 144 -19.71 -7.11 -5.12
C GLY A 144 -18.40 -7.22 -4.35
N ILE A 145 -17.44 -7.97 -4.88
CA ILE A 145 -16.08 -8.04 -4.34
C ILE A 145 -15.37 -6.73 -4.69
N ASP A 146 -15.13 -5.90 -3.69
CA ASP A 146 -14.31 -4.67 -3.76
C ASP A 146 -13.08 -4.73 -2.85
N THR A 147 -12.97 -5.79 -2.06
CA THR A 147 -11.89 -6.03 -1.11
C THR A 147 -11.48 -7.49 -1.15
N ILE A 148 -10.17 -7.74 -1.09
CA ILE A 148 -9.59 -9.09 -1.11
C ILE A 148 -8.49 -9.14 -0.04
N THR A 149 -8.66 -10.00 0.96
CA THR A 149 -7.65 -10.29 1.97
C THR A 149 -6.73 -11.40 1.49
N VAL A 150 -5.42 -11.13 1.55
CA VAL A 150 -4.36 -12.05 1.14
C VAL A 150 -3.30 -12.17 2.23
N ALA A 151 -2.70 -13.34 2.40
CA ALA A 151 -1.41 -13.44 3.08
C ALA A 151 -0.30 -13.23 2.04
N ALA A 152 0.63 -12.32 2.32
CA ALA A 152 1.73 -11.99 1.41
C ALA A 152 2.98 -11.61 2.22
N PRO A 153 4.18 -11.58 1.59
CA PRO A 153 5.40 -11.19 2.29
C PRO A 153 5.34 -9.73 2.77
N GLU A 154 6.05 -9.43 3.86
CA GLU A 154 6.14 -8.07 4.41
C GLU A 154 6.76 -7.10 3.39
N GLY A 155 6.03 -6.02 3.08
CA GLY A 155 6.36 -5.03 2.04
C GLY A 155 5.59 -5.20 0.72
N ALA A 156 4.64 -6.15 0.62
CA ALA A 156 3.81 -6.38 -0.57
C ALA A 156 2.70 -5.33 -0.76
N ASP A 157 3.09 -4.07 -0.92
CA ASP A 157 2.19 -2.93 -1.07
C ASP A 157 1.52 -2.88 -2.44
N ALA A 158 0.60 -1.91 -2.61
CA ALA A 158 -0.26 -1.78 -3.79
C ALA A 158 0.49 -1.83 -5.13
N SER A 159 1.75 -1.36 -5.19
CA SER A 159 2.58 -1.40 -6.40
C SER A 159 2.97 -2.80 -6.86
N CYS A 160 2.90 -3.80 -5.98
CA CYS A 160 3.23 -5.19 -6.29
C CYS A 160 2.07 -5.96 -6.89
N TRP A 161 0.91 -5.33 -6.99
CA TRP A 161 -0.32 -5.95 -7.44
C TRP A 161 -0.80 -5.29 -8.74
N GLU A 162 -1.29 -6.11 -9.65
CA GLU A 162 -1.92 -5.68 -10.89
C GLU A 162 -3.31 -6.30 -11.01
N LEU A 163 -4.30 -5.49 -11.40
CA LEU A 163 -5.66 -5.94 -11.67
C LEU A 163 -5.91 -5.98 -13.18
N CYS A 164 -6.55 -7.05 -13.65
CA CYS A 164 -7.07 -7.15 -15.02
C CYS A 164 -8.51 -7.67 -15.00
N GLU A 165 -9.37 -7.13 -15.87
CA GLU A 165 -10.73 -7.62 -16.09
C GLU A 165 -10.84 -8.14 -17.54
N THR A 166 -11.60 -9.22 -17.79
CA THR A 166 -11.73 -9.83 -19.13
C THR A 166 -12.31 -8.89 -20.19
N ASN A 167 -13.03 -7.86 -19.76
CA ASN A 167 -13.58 -6.84 -20.63
C ASN A 167 -13.04 -5.49 -20.16
N GLU A 168 -12.13 -4.92 -20.94
CA GLU A 168 -11.59 -3.58 -20.68
C GLU A 168 -12.45 -2.49 -21.31
N ASN A 169 -13.52 -2.83 -22.04
CA ASN A 169 -14.30 -1.87 -22.80
C ASN A 169 -15.39 -1.23 -21.91
N PRO A 170 -15.24 0.04 -21.49
CA PRO A 170 -16.18 0.65 -20.57
C PRO A 170 -17.59 0.82 -21.15
N SER A 171 -17.71 0.74 -22.48
CA SER A 171 -18.99 0.79 -23.19
C SER A 171 -19.88 -0.42 -22.92
N LEU A 172 -19.27 -1.54 -22.50
CA LEU A 172 -19.95 -2.80 -22.20
C LEU A 172 -20.18 -2.99 -20.70
N HIS A 173 -19.62 -2.10 -19.88
CA HIS A 173 -19.82 -2.12 -18.43
C HIS A 173 -21.22 -1.57 -18.09
N PRO A 174 -21.74 -1.88 -16.90
CA PRO A 174 -22.82 -1.09 -16.31
C PRO A 174 -22.51 0.41 -16.38
N PRO A 175 -23.51 1.30 -16.36
CA PRO A 175 -23.32 2.74 -16.54
C PRO A 175 -22.63 3.38 -15.33
N TYR A 176 -21.35 3.07 -15.15
CA TYR A 176 -20.51 3.64 -14.13
C TYR A 176 -20.23 5.12 -14.42
N PRO A 177 -20.09 5.95 -13.37
CA PRO A 177 -19.50 7.27 -13.50
C PRO A 177 -18.16 7.22 -14.26
N PRO A 178 -17.77 8.27 -15.01
CA PRO A 178 -16.54 8.28 -15.79
C PRO A 178 -15.28 7.89 -15.00
N GLU A 179 -15.21 8.29 -13.74
CA GLU A 179 -14.12 7.99 -12.82
C GLU A 179 -14.04 6.50 -12.43
N LEU A 180 -15.13 5.73 -12.55
CA LEU A 180 -15.23 4.32 -12.20
C LEU A 180 -15.27 3.39 -13.43
N GLN A 181 -15.09 3.92 -14.65
CA GLN A 181 -15.14 3.11 -15.87
C GLN A 181 -14.13 1.96 -15.86
N ASN A 182 -12.88 2.26 -15.49
CA ASN A 182 -11.83 1.26 -15.30
C ASN A 182 -11.69 0.95 -13.82
N ASN A 183 -11.67 -0.34 -13.50
CA ASN A 183 -11.28 -0.81 -12.18
C ASN A 183 -9.76 -0.79 -12.04
N ASP A 184 -9.28 -0.70 -10.81
CA ASP A 184 -7.85 -0.71 -10.47
C ASP A 184 -7.69 -1.02 -8.98
N ILE A 185 -6.46 -1.28 -8.55
CA ILE A 185 -6.11 -1.41 -7.13
C ILE A 185 -5.94 -0.01 -6.55
N LEU A 186 -6.78 0.32 -5.58
CA LEU A 186 -6.75 1.60 -4.89
C LEU A 186 -5.67 1.62 -3.81
N SER A 187 -5.55 0.54 -3.05
CA SER A 187 -4.55 0.37 -2.00
C SER A 187 -4.42 -1.10 -1.60
N ALA A 188 -3.33 -1.43 -0.90
CA ALA A 188 -3.15 -2.73 -0.25
C ALA A 188 -2.51 -2.50 1.13
N PRO A 189 -3.24 -1.94 2.11
CA PRO A 189 -2.72 -1.78 3.47
C PRO A 189 -2.34 -3.12 4.11
N ASP A 190 -1.22 -3.10 4.81
CA ASP A 190 -0.82 -4.16 5.76
C ASP A 190 -1.75 -4.13 7.00
N ASN A 191 -2.27 -5.29 7.37
CA ASN A 191 -3.14 -5.47 8.53
C ASN A 191 -2.34 -5.70 9.84
N GLY A 192 -1.01 -5.85 9.76
CA GLY A 192 -0.10 -6.04 10.89
C GLY A 192 -0.04 -7.48 11.42
N ASP A 193 -0.63 -8.43 10.72
CA ASP A 193 -0.67 -9.85 11.05
C ASP A 193 -0.14 -10.76 9.92
N GLY A 194 0.59 -10.17 8.96
CA GLY A 194 1.09 -10.84 7.76
C GLY A 194 0.04 -10.97 6.65
N THR A 195 -1.08 -10.24 6.78
CA THR A 195 -2.10 -10.15 5.74
C THR A 195 -2.24 -8.73 5.21
N TYR A 196 -2.64 -8.62 3.95
CA TYR A 196 -2.91 -7.38 3.25
C TYR A 196 -4.36 -7.35 2.81
N THR A 197 -4.98 -6.17 2.88
CA THR A 197 -6.33 -5.95 2.34
C THR A 197 -6.22 -5.21 1.01
N ILE A 198 -6.30 -5.91 -0.11
CA ILE A 198 -6.34 -5.30 -1.43
C ILE A 198 -7.70 -4.63 -1.61
N VAL A 199 -7.71 -3.30 -1.72
CA VAL A 199 -8.90 -2.49 -1.94
C VAL A 199 -8.99 -2.14 -3.41
N LEU A 200 -10.08 -2.50 -4.05
CA LEU A 200 -10.37 -2.15 -5.43
C LEU A 200 -11.03 -0.77 -5.49
N LYS A 201 -10.84 -0.08 -6.61
CA LYS A 201 -11.48 1.22 -6.86
C LYS A 201 -13.00 1.13 -6.92
N ARG A 202 -13.53 -0.02 -7.34
CA ARG A 202 -14.94 -0.40 -7.32
C ARG A 202 -15.06 -1.93 -7.26
N PRO A 203 -16.27 -2.48 -6.97
CA PRO A 203 -16.49 -3.91 -7.12
C PRO A 203 -16.12 -4.44 -8.51
N ILE A 204 -15.71 -5.71 -8.56
CA ILE A 204 -15.41 -6.44 -9.79
C ILE A 204 -16.58 -6.37 -10.78
N THR A 205 -16.27 -6.27 -12.08
CA THR A 205 -17.31 -6.07 -13.10
C THR A 205 -18.28 -7.26 -13.19
N PRO A 206 -19.61 -7.02 -13.10
CA PRO A 206 -20.62 -8.07 -13.26
C PRO A 206 -20.51 -8.83 -14.59
N GLY A 207 -20.51 -10.16 -14.51
CA GLY A 207 -20.44 -11.04 -15.68
C GLY A 207 -19.03 -11.24 -16.25
N GLU A 208 -18.03 -10.61 -15.64
CA GLU A 208 -16.63 -10.67 -16.08
C GLU A 208 -15.78 -11.47 -15.08
N VAL A 209 -14.59 -11.86 -15.56
CA VAL A 209 -13.53 -12.44 -14.72
C VAL A 209 -12.53 -11.32 -14.41
N THR A 210 -12.25 -11.13 -13.13
CA THR A 210 -11.21 -10.23 -12.64
C THR A 210 -10.06 -11.07 -12.09
N THR A 211 -8.85 -10.80 -12.55
CA THR A 211 -7.63 -11.37 -11.98
C THR A 211 -6.86 -10.31 -11.22
N VAL A 212 -6.32 -10.69 -10.06
CA VAL A 212 -5.36 -9.89 -9.32
C VAL A 212 -4.05 -10.67 -9.26
N THR A 213 -2.95 -10.06 -9.69
CA THR A 213 -1.64 -10.69 -9.80
C THR A 213 -0.63 -9.98 -8.92
N HIS A 214 -0.02 -10.72 -7.98
CA HIS A 214 1.21 -10.29 -7.31
C HIS A 214 2.40 -10.58 -8.21
N THR A 215 3.30 -9.63 -8.41
CA THR A 215 4.59 -9.83 -9.10
C THR A 215 5.73 -9.40 -8.19
N ASP A 216 6.65 -10.32 -7.91
CA ASP A 216 7.88 -10.04 -7.15
C ASP A 216 9.02 -9.52 -8.04
N ASP A 217 10.08 -8.98 -7.42
CA ASP A 217 11.22 -8.37 -8.12
C ASP A 217 12.02 -9.35 -9.01
N ASP A 218 11.88 -10.67 -8.79
CA ASP A 218 12.49 -11.72 -9.61
C ASP A 218 11.55 -12.23 -10.72
N ALA A 219 10.44 -11.52 -10.96
CA ALA A 219 9.38 -11.87 -11.89
C ALA A 219 8.64 -13.18 -11.55
N GLY A 220 8.65 -13.58 -10.27
CA GLY A 220 7.70 -14.56 -9.75
C GLY A 220 6.31 -13.94 -9.69
N ALA A 221 5.31 -14.64 -10.20
CA ALA A 221 3.94 -14.14 -10.26
C ALA A 221 2.94 -15.14 -9.66
N THR A 222 2.05 -14.64 -8.81
CA THR A 222 0.92 -15.41 -8.25
C THR A 222 -0.39 -14.68 -8.55
N THR A 223 -1.34 -15.37 -9.19
CA THR A 223 -2.60 -14.79 -9.64
C THR A 223 -3.79 -15.42 -8.92
N GLY A 224 -4.71 -14.58 -8.46
CA GLY A 224 -6.02 -14.96 -7.96
C GLY A 224 -7.09 -14.58 -8.97
N THR A 225 -8.12 -15.40 -9.09
CA THR A 225 -9.22 -15.26 -10.05
C THR A 225 -10.54 -15.09 -9.32
N PHE A 226 -11.26 -14.03 -9.65
CA PHE A 226 -12.55 -13.67 -9.07
C PHE A 226 -13.56 -13.51 -10.18
N ILE A 227 -14.70 -14.17 -10.04
CA ILE A 227 -15.74 -14.15 -11.08
C ILE A 227 -16.95 -13.45 -10.50
N SER A 228 -17.48 -12.46 -11.20
CA SER A 228 -18.81 -11.95 -10.86
C SER A 228 -19.86 -12.63 -11.74
N HIS A 229 -20.81 -13.31 -11.13
CA HIS A 229 -21.97 -13.85 -11.84
C HIS A 229 -23.24 -13.30 -11.21
N PRO A 230 -24.02 -12.44 -11.89
CA PRO A 230 -25.28 -11.95 -11.38
C PRO A 230 -26.34 -13.06 -11.47
N ALA A 231 -26.30 -13.99 -10.51
CA ALA A 231 -27.25 -15.09 -10.40
C ALA A 231 -28.10 -15.04 -9.13
N ASN A 232 -27.65 -14.36 -8.07
CA ASN A 232 -28.36 -14.22 -6.80
C ASN A 232 -29.48 -13.16 -6.89
N VAL A 233 -30.57 -13.48 -7.57
CA VAL A 233 -31.70 -12.56 -7.73
C VAL A 233 -32.50 -12.44 -6.43
N ASN A 234 -32.38 -13.39 -5.50
CA ASN A 234 -33.11 -13.38 -4.23
C ASN A 234 -32.34 -12.70 -3.06
N GLY A 235 -31.05 -12.39 -3.22
CA GLY A 235 -30.21 -11.73 -2.23
C GLY A 235 -29.62 -12.64 -1.13
N ASP A 236 -29.68 -13.97 -1.25
CA ASP A 236 -29.27 -14.91 -0.19
C ASP A 236 -27.78 -15.28 -0.15
N GLY A 237 -27.03 -14.87 -1.18
CA GLY A 237 -25.59 -15.05 -1.31
C GLY A 237 -25.20 -16.26 -2.17
N PHE A 238 -26.17 -16.99 -2.70
CA PHE A 238 -25.97 -18.16 -3.55
C PHE A 238 -26.51 -17.93 -4.96
N ALA A 239 -25.96 -18.69 -5.91
CA ALA A 239 -26.47 -18.79 -7.27
C ALA A 239 -27.12 -20.16 -7.41
N ASP A 240 -28.45 -20.24 -7.29
CA ASP A 240 -29.17 -21.50 -7.28
C ASP A 240 -30.53 -21.44 -8.03
N PRO A 241 -31.22 -22.58 -8.25
CA PRO A 241 -32.47 -22.59 -9.00
C PRO A 241 -33.62 -21.77 -8.39
N LEU A 242 -33.56 -21.38 -7.11
CA LEU A 242 -34.55 -20.54 -6.42
C LEU A 242 -34.46 -19.07 -6.84
N ASP A 243 -33.36 -18.65 -7.46
CA ASP A 243 -33.23 -17.32 -8.06
C ASP A 243 -34.19 -17.11 -9.23
N ILE A 244 -34.55 -18.19 -9.95
CA ILE A 244 -35.47 -18.12 -11.09
C ILE A 244 -36.90 -17.75 -10.63
N PRO A 245 -37.51 -18.45 -9.65
CA PRO A 245 -38.76 -18.02 -9.03
C PRO A 245 -38.71 -16.59 -8.48
N ALA A 246 -37.64 -16.21 -7.76
CA ALA A 246 -37.52 -14.86 -7.21
C ALA A 246 -37.51 -13.79 -8.32
N MET A 247 -36.79 -14.04 -9.41
CA MET A 247 -36.83 -13.20 -10.61
C MET A 247 -38.24 -13.09 -11.21
N ILE A 248 -38.97 -14.21 -11.29
CA ILE A 248 -40.34 -14.24 -11.79
C ILE A 248 -41.26 -13.40 -10.90
N ASP A 249 -41.15 -13.49 -9.57
CA ASP A 249 -41.96 -12.74 -8.63
C ASP A 249 -41.69 -11.22 -8.72
N ILE A 250 -40.42 -10.83 -8.87
CA ILE A 250 -40.02 -9.44 -9.14
C ILE A 250 -40.65 -8.94 -10.45
N LEU A 251 -40.52 -9.72 -11.53
CA LEU A 251 -41.06 -9.35 -12.85
C LEU A 251 -42.59 -9.27 -12.87
N ASN A 252 -43.28 -10.08 -12.06
CA ASN A 252 -44.73 -10.05 -11.93
C ASN A 252 -45.24 -8.93 -11.00
N GLY A 253 -44.34 -8.19 -10.33
CA GLY A 253 -44.71 -7.20 -9.32
C GLY A 253 -45.29 -7.82 -8.05
N GLU A 254 -45.05 -9.12 -7.83
CA GLU A 254 -45.48 -9.87 -6.64
C GLU A 254 -44.41 -9.86 -5.54
N GLY A 255 -43.17 -9.45 -5.87
CA GLY A 255 -42.11 -9.15 -4.91
C GLY A 255 -42.51 -8.00 -4.00
N ARG A 256 -43.05 -8.33 -2.82
CA ARG A 256 -43.16 -7.36 -1.72
C ARG A 256 -41.74 -6.96 -1.32
N ILE A 257 -41.43 -5.68 -1.53
CA ILE A 257 -40.38 -4.94 -0.85
C ILE A 257 -40.53 -5.25 0.65
N LEU A 258 -39.60 -6.01 1.22
CA LEU A 258 -39.41 -6.18 2.66
C LEU A 258 -37.97 -5.79 2.99
#